data_AF-A0A085BDW8-F1
#
_entry.id   AF-A0A085BDW8-F1
#
_cell.length_a   1.000
_cell.length_b   1.000
_cell.length_c   1.000
_cell.angle_alpha   90.00
_cell.angle_beta   90.00
_cell.angle_gamma   90.00
#
_symmetry.space_group_name_H-M   'P 1'
#
loop_
_entity.id
_entity.type
_entity.pdbx_description
1 polymer ?
#
loop_
_entity_poly.entity_id
_entity_poly.type
_entity_poly.pdbx_seq_one_letter_code
_entity_poly.pdbx_strand_id
1 'polypeptide(L)'
;MMVENVTSIPYTIGAVVLFAGFLMYIFPPKKINYLYGYRTARSMKNIENWNFAQKLSSKLLMIIGIVAIVTGKIGTIFSIDEVLLNTIGVIELIILMILLFVKTESDLRKFEKTM
;
A
#
# COMPACT_ATOMS: atom_id res chain seq x y z
N MET A 1 -24.65 17.88 -2.17
CA MET A 1 -25.02 16.46 -1.97
C MET A 1 -24.17 15.45 -2.77
N MET A 2 -23.81 15.67 -4.05
CA MET A 2 -22.90 14.74 -4.78
C MET A 2 -21.39 14.98 -4.55
N VAL A 3 -21.01 16.15 -4.03
CA VAL A 3 -19.59 16.56 -3.93
C VAL A 3 -18.92 16.07 -2.63
N GLU A 4 -19.70 15.81 -1.58
CA GLU A 4 -19.18 15.44 -0.23
C GLU A 4 -18.64 14.01 -0.16
N ASN A 5 -19.00 13.12 -1.09
CA ASN A 5 -18.58 11.73 -1.03
C ASN A 5 -17.19 11.47 -1.66
N VAL A 6 -16.75 12.35 -2.57
CA VAL A 6 -15.42 12.29 -3.20
C VAL A 6 -14.31 12.68 -2.21
N THR A 7 -14.65 13.39 -1.13
CA THR A 7 -13.74 13.77 -0.05
C THR A 7 -13.57 12.71 1.04
N SER A 8 -14.25 11.56 0.94
CA SER A 8 -14.10 10.49 1.93
C SER A 8 -12.64 10.02 2.03
N ILE A 9 -12.21 9.72 3.26
CA ILE A 9 -10.86 9.28 3.59
C ILE A 9 -10.40 8.10 2.71
N PRO A 10 -11.16 6.99 2.57
CA PRO A 10 -10.73 5.85 1.75
C PRO A 10 -10.47 6.22 0.28
N TYR A 11 -11.25 7.15 -0.28
CA TYR A 11 -11.06 7.60 -1.66
C TYR A 11 -9.76 8.40 -1.82
N THR A 12 -9.58 9.43 -0.99
CA THR A 12 -8.44 10.35 -1.07
C THR A 12 -7.12 9.63 -0.73
N ILE A 13 -7.09 8.90 0.38
CA ILE A 13 -5.88 8.16 0.78
C ILE A 13 -5.61 7.01 -0.20
N GLY A 14 -6.64 6.32 -0.68
CA GLY A 14 -6.48 5.26 -1.67
C GLY A 14 -5.80 5.77 -2.95
N ALA A 15 -6.17 6.94 -3.43
CA ALA A 15 -5.52 7.59 -4.59
C ALA A 15 -4.04 7.91 -4.32
N VAL A 16 -3.73 8.48 -3.15
CA VAL A 16 -2.35 8.79 -2.75
C VAL A 16 -1.51 7.52 -2.64
N VAL A 17 -2.03 6.47 -2.01
CA VAL A 17 -1.34 5.18 -1.83
C VAL A 17 -1.13 4.48 -3.17
N LEU A 18 -2.13 4.48 -4.06
CA LEU A 18 -2.01 3.94 -5.41
C LEU A 18 -0.92 4.68 -6.20
N PHE A 19 -0.93 6.01 -6.16
CA PHE A 19 0.08 6.83 -6.84
C PHE A 19 1.48 6.60 -6.27
N ALA A 20 1.63 6.52 -4.95
CA ALA A 20 2.90 6.21 -4.29
C ALA A 20 3.42 4.82 -4.70
N GLY A 21 2.55 3.81 -4.72
CA GLY A 21 2.88 2.47 -5.19
C GLY A 21 3.33 2.45 -6.65
N PHE A 22 2.64 3.19 -7.52
CA PHE A 22 2.99 3.33 -8.93
C PHE A 22 4.34 4.04 -9.14
N LEU A 23 4.57 5.16 -8.46
CA LEU A 23 5.85 5.86 -8.49
C LEU A 23 6.99 4.97 -8.02
N MET A 24 6.78 4.22 -6.93
CA MET A 24 7.76 3.30 -6.39
C MET A 24 8.02 2.10 -7.30
N TYR A 25 7.02 1.68 -8.08
CA TYR A 25 7.17 0.62 -9.07
C TYR A 25 7.99 1.06 -10.28
N ILE A 26 7.77 2.29 -10.77
CA ILE A 26 8.48 2.84 -11.94
C ILE A 26 9.88 3.34 -11.58
N PHE A 27 10.01 4.00 -10.42
CA PHE A 27 11.25 4.63 -9.97
C PHE A 27 11.72 4.03 -8.64
N PRO A 28 11.92 2.70 -8.53
CA PRO A 28 12.41 2.11 -7.31
C PRO A 28 13.82 2.63 -7.00
N PRO A 29 14.19 2.75 -5.72
CA PRO A 29 15.52 3.15 -5.33
C PRO A 29 16.51 2.08 -5.81
N LYS A 30 17.43 2.44 -6.70
CA LYS A 30 18.37 1.49 -7.35
C LYS A 30 19.48 0.98 -6.41
N LYS A 31 19.63 1.61 -5.25
CA LYS A 31 20.58 1.26 -4.20
C LYS A 31 19.84 1.29 -2.88
N ILE A 32 20.38 0.58 -1.88
CA ILE A 32 19.88 0.66 -0.51
C ILE A 32 19.86 2.13 -0.08
N ASN A 33 18.68 2.61 0.29
CA ASN A 33 18.40 4.01 0.58
C ASN A 33 17.70 4.11 1.94
N TYR A 34 18.26 4.91 2.85
CA TYR A 34 17.73 5.06 4.21
C TYR A 34 16.58 6.08 4.31
N LEU A 35 16.28 6.85 3.26
CA LEU A 35 15.21 7.85 3.25
C LEU A 35 13.91 7.32 2.64
N TYR A 36 13.99 6.46 1.61
CA TYR A 36 12.84 6.01 0.84
C TYR A 36 12.96 4.54 0.41
N GLY A 37 11.81 3.87 0.33
CA GLY A 37 11.67 2.47 -0.06
C GLY A 37 11.17 1.60 1.09
N TYR A 38 11.00 0.31 0.80
CA TYR A 38 10.73 -0.72 1.82
C TYR A 38 12.04 -1.07 2.53
N ARG A 39 12.13 -0.73 3.84
CA ARG A 39 13.39 -0.61 4.59
C ARG A 39 13.41 -1.48 5.86
N THR A 40 13.07 -2.75 5.74
CA THR A 40 13.27 -3.72 6.83
C THR A 40 14.71 -4.25 6.83
N ALA A 41 15.19 -4.75 7.97
CA ALA A 41 16.55 -5.29 8.10
C ALA A 41 16.86 -6.36 7.04
N ARG A 42 15.91 -7.25 6.73
CA ARG A 42 16.09 -8.29 5.70
C ARG A 42 16.15 -7.68 4.29
N SER A 43 15.31 -6.69 3.99
CA SER A 43 15.29 -6.05 2.67
C SER A 43 16.59 -5.28 2.38
N MET A 44 17.23 -4.74 3.41
CA MET A 44 18.47 -3.97 3.28
C MET A 44 19.73 -4.82 3.39
N LYS A 45 19.63 -6.16 3.48
CA LYS A 45 20.78 -7.06 3.66
C LYS A 45 21.73 -7.08 2.47
N ASN A 46 21.17 -7.13 1.25
CA ASN A 46 21.91 -7.12 -0.01
C ASN A 46 21.05 -6.52 -1.12
N ILE A 47 21.63 -6.32 -2.31
CA ILE A 47 20.95 -5.62 -3.40
C ILE A 47 19.84 -6.45 -4.03
N GLU A 48 19.96 -7.78 -4.01
CA GLU A 48 18.96 -8.70 -4.54
C GLU A 48 17.69 -8.67 -3.69
N ASN A 49 17.82 -8.77 -2.36
CA ASN A 49 16.73 -8.63 -1.40
C ASN A 49 16.08 -7.25 -1.50
N TRP A 50 16.90 -6.21 -1.63
CA TRP A 50 16.42 -4.84 -1.79
C TRP A 50 15.52 -4.72 -3.02
N ASN A 51 16.02 -5.12 -4.19
CA ASN A 51 15.29 -5.05 -5.45
C ASN A 51 13.99 -5.87 -5.41
N PHE A 52 14.04 -7.07 -4.83
CA PHE A 52 12.85 -7.91 -4.65
C PHE A 52 11.80 -7.21 -3.77
N ALA A 53 12.20 -6.71 -2.60
CA ALA A 53 11.30 -6.04 -1.68
C ALA A 53 10.69 -4.77 -2.27
N GLN A 54 11.45 -3.95 -3.00
CA GLN A 54 10.91 -2.74 -3.65
C GLN A 54 9.84 -3.10 -4.68
N LYS A 55 10.08 -4.13 -5.51
CA LYS A 55 9.14 -4.56 -6.55
C LYS A 55 7.87 -5.19 -5.97
N LEU A 56 7.98 -5.98 -4.90
CA LEU A 56 6.83 -6.62 -4.27
C LEU A 56 5.98 -5.60 -3.50
N SER A 57 6.60 -4.80 -2.64
CA SER A 57 5.89 -3.81 -1.81
C SER A 57 5.20 -2.73 -2.64
N SER A 58 5.81 -2.26 -3.75
CA SER A 58 5.16 -1.30 -4.66
C SER A 58 3.88 -1.87 -5.29
N LYS A 59 3.89 -3.13 -5.74
CA LYS A 59 2.67 -3.79 -6.24
C LYS A 59 1.60 -3.93 -5.16
N LEU A 60 1.99 -4.28 -3.93
CA LEU A 60 1.06 -4.37 -2.81
C LEU A 60 0.47 -3.00 -2.47
N LEU A 61 1.26 -1.92 -2.45
CA LEU A 61 0.75 -0.55 -2.29
C LEU A 61 -0.28 -0.20 -3.35
N MET A 62 -0.03 -0.53 -4.62
CA MET A 62 -1.01 -0.30 -5.69
C MET A 62 -2.32 -1.06 -5.44
N ILE A 63 -2.26 -2.32 -5.01
CA ILE A 63 -3.46 -3.11 -4.66
C ILE A 63 -4.21 -2.46 -3.50
N ILE A 64 -3.51 -2.04 -2.44
CA ILE A 64 -4.11 -1.36 -1.28
C ILE A 64 -4.84 -0.09 -1.70
N GLY A 65 -4.20 0.73 -2.54
CA GLY A 65 -4.81 1.95 -3.05
C GLY A 65 -6.07 1.69 -3.88
N ILE A 66 -6.05 0.67 -4.73
CA ILE A 66 -7.24 0.24 -5.51
C ILE A 66 -8.37 -0.22 -4.57
N VAL A 67 -8.06 -1.06 -3.58
CA VAL A 67 -9.05 -1.55 -2.62
C VAL A 67 -9.69 -0.40 -1.85
N ALA A 68 -8.90 0.54 -1.33
CA ALA A 68 -9.41 1.71 -0.61
C ALA A 68 -10.31 2.61 -1.50
N ILE A 69 -9.94 2.84 -2.76
CA ILE A 69 -10.79 3.58 -3.72
C ILE A 69 -12.11 2.86 -3.94
N VAL A 70 -12.08 1.53 -4.10
CA VAL A 70 -13.28 0.71 -4.26
C VAL A 70 -14.16 0.78 -3.02
N THR A 71 -13.58 0.72 -1.82
CA THR A 71 -14.31 0.88 -0.55
C THR A 71 -15.01 2.23 -0.46
N GLY A 72 -14.32 3.33 -0.77
CA GLY A 72 -14.94 4.65 -0.85
C GLY A 72 -16.08 4.73 -1.88
N LYS A 73 -15.88 4.14 -3.06
CA LYS A 73 -16.90 4.10 -4.13
C LYS A 73 -18.13 3.29 -3.74
N ILE A 74 -17.94 2.13 -3.12
CA ILE A 74 -19.01 1.27 -2.60
C ILE A 74 -19.78 2.02 -1.51
N GLY A 75 -19.08 2.60 -0.53
CA GLY A 75 -19.72 3.37 0.53
C GLY A 75 -20.59 4.51 0.01
N THR A 76 -20.11 5.20 -1.04
CA THR A 76 -20.87 6.23 -1.74
C THR A 76 -22.14 5.67 -2.42
N ILE A 77 -22.04 4.53 -3.11
CA ILE A 77 -23.17 3.90 -3.82
C ILE A 77 -24.27 3.49 -2.83
N PHE A 78 -23.87 2.95 -1.68
CA PHE A 78 -24.81 2.50 -0.64
C PHE A 78 -25.23 3.61 0.34
N SER A 79 -24.80 4.86 0.11
CA SER A 79 -25.10 6.00 0.99
C SER A 79 -24.74 5.71 2.46
N ILE A 80 -23.59 5.07 2.68
CA ILE A 80 -23.07 4.83 4.03
C ILE A 80 -22.78 6.19 4.68
N ASP A 81 -23.16 6.33 5.95
CA ASP A 81 -22.81 7.48 6.78
C ASP A 81 -21.31 7.80 6.70
N GLU A 82 -20.97 9.08 6.57
CA GLU A 82 -19.60 9.52 6.32
C GLU A 82 -18.65 9.13 7.47
N VAL A 83 -19.09 9.29 8.72
CA VAL A 83 -18.28 8.94 9.91
C VAL A 83 -18.01 7.44 9.92
N LEU A 84 -19.03 6.63 9.63
CA LEU A 84 -18.88 5.19 9.52
C LEU A 84 -17.95 4.79 8.36
N LEU A 85 -18.11 5.36 7.17
CA LEU A 85 -17.28 5.07 6.00
C LEU A 85 -15.81 5.43 6.23
N ASN A 86 -15.55 6.60 6.83
CA ASN A 86 -14.21 7.04 7.18
C ASN A 86 -13.58 6.13 8.25
N THR A 87 -14.36 5.69 9.24
CA THR A 87 -13.91 4.73 10.27
C THR A 87 -13.51 3.39 9.65
N ILE A 88 -14.35 2.85 8.76
CA ILE A 88 -14.07 1.62 8.01
C ILE A 88 -12.79 1.79 7.19
N GLY A 89 -12.66 2.89 6.44
CA GLY A 89 -11.49 3.17 5.60
C GLY A 89 -10.17 3.23 6.40
N VAL A 90 -10.18 3.83 7.58
CA VAL A 90 -8.98 3.88 8.44
C VAL A 90 -8.61 2.48 8.94
N ILE A 91 -9.59 1.71 9.43
CA ILE A 91 -9.36 0.34 9.91
C ILE A 91 -8.85 -0.56 8.79
N GLU A 92 -9.47 -0.47 7.61
CA GLU A 92 -9.06 -1.17 6.39
C GLU A 92 -7.60 -0.87 6.05
N LEU A 93 -7.22 0.41 5.99
CA LEU A 93 -5.85 0.82 5.67
C LEU A 93 -4.83 0.27 6.67
N ILE A 94 -5.13 0.31 7.98
CA ILE A 94 -4.23 -0.24 9.00
C ILE A 94 -4.01 -1.73 8.77
N ILE A 95 -5.10 -2.49 8.59
CA ILE A 95 -5.03 -3.94 8.35
C ILE A 95 -4.23 -4.25 7.09
N LEU A 96 -4.53 -3.56 5.99
CA LEU A 96 -3.87 -3.76 4.70
C LEU A 96 -2.38 -3.41 4.76
N MET A 97 -1.99 -2.36 5.47
CA MET A 97 -0.58 -2.01 5.67
C MET A 97 0.16 -3.09 6.48
N ILE A 98 -0.46 -3.63 7.55
CA ILE A 98 0.11 -4.76 8.29
C ILE A 98 0.30 -5.98 7.37
N LEU A 99 -0.72 -6.31 6.57
CA LEU A 99 -0.64 -7.40 5.60
C LEU A 99 0.45 -7.18 4.56
N LEU A 100 0.69 -5.95 4.11
CA LEU A 100 1.79 -5.62 3.21
C LEU A 100 3.14 -5.98 3.84
N PHE A 101 3.38 -5.59 5.10
CA PHE A 101 4.62 -5.92 5.80
C PHE A 101 4.78 -7.43 5.99
N VAL A 102 3.74 -8.10 6.49
CA VAL A 102 3.75 -9.56 6.71
C VAL A 102 4.01 -10.31 5.41
N LYS A 103 3.31 -9.93 4.33
CA LYS A 103 3.45 -10.58 3.02
C LYS A 103 4.83 -10.35 2.43
N THR A 104 5.31 -9.11 2.46
CA THR A 104 6.63 -8.76 1.92
C THR A 104 7.74 -9.48 2.69
N GLU A 105 7.70 -9.50 4.03
CA GLU A 105 8.69 -10.23 4.84
C GLU A 105 8.63 -11.75 4.65
N SER A 106 7.43 -12.31 4.55
CA SER A 106 7.24 -13.75 4.35
C SER A 106 7.82 -14.21 3.01
N ASP A 107 7.55 -13.47 1.93
CA ASP A 107 8.05 -13.79 0.60
C ASP A 107 9.55 -13.49 0.48
N LEU A 108 10.03 -12.41 1.09
CA LEU A 108 11.45 -12.09 1.13
C LEU A 108 12.27 -13.18 1.86
N ARG A 109 11.73 -13.73 2.96
CA ARG A 109 12.34 -14.88 3.65
C ARG A 109 12.42 -16.12 2.78
N LYS A 110 11.45 -16.36 1.90
CA LYS A 110 11.47 -17.49 0.96
C LYS A 110 12.51 -17.25 -0.13
N PHE A 111 12.54 -16.05 -0.69
CA PHE A 111 13.49 -15.62 -1.72
C PHE A 111 14.94 -15.70 -1.24
N GLU A 112 15.22 -15.25 -0.02
CA GLU A 112 16.57 -15.33 0.58
C GLU A 112 17.07 -16.77 0.72
N LYS A 113 16.19 -17.75 0.96
CA LYS A 113 16.57 -19.17 1.06
C LYS A 113 16.87 -19.83 -0.28
N THR A 114 16.52 -19.18 -1.39
CA THR A 114 16.71 -19.72 -2.75
C THR A 114 17.99 -19.23 -3.42
N MET A 115 18.74 -18.36 -2.76
CA MET A 115 20.08 -17.90 -3.16
C MET A 115 21.15 -18.61 -2.36
#